data_AF-A0A3M1YTY4-F1
#
_entry.id   AF-A0A3M1YTY4-F1
#
_cell.length_a   1.000
_cell.length_b   1.000
_cell.length_c   1.000
_cell.angle_alpha   90.00
_cell.angle_beta   90.00
_cell.angle_gamma   90.00
#
_symmetry.space_group_name_H-M   'P 1'
#
loop_
_entity.id
_entity.type
_entity.pdbx_description
1 polymer ?
#
loop_
_entity_poly.entity_id
_entity_poly.type
_entity_poly.pdbx_seq_one_letter_code
_entity_poly.pdbx_strand_id
1 'polypeptide(L)'
;MLTKTEKAQLRGDIFRHLDGIATAPVAHCLYTSGVTDFLLSEKQTTLTDLTARFKGNRGYLNVGLRVLASQGWLDYEVDNEKNEVFLSVNAKSEVAFSYCRYYKDIVELQKISGQFHRRKFEREPFQKLAAIFEDYKNGYAFPAPANDLEADIQHQVLKHIEGMLVGPTTVALGMSGMFHKYFMEASFKPEEFHEDAESFERLLDFFVFLGWFDKKNGTYRFTEKGLFFARRASAYGVTVSYIPTFRRVEDLFFGNPEILWQVPPGAPEIHVDREMNVWGSGGAHST
;
A
#
# COMPACT_ATOMS: atom_id res chain seq x y z
N MET A 1 16.20 18.21 15.88
CA MET A 1 16.54 16.79 15.74
C MET A 1 15.41 15.98 16.34
N LEU A 2 14.88 15.00 15.61
CA LEU A 2 13.84 14.10 16.10
C LEU A 2 14.28 13.33 17.35
N THR A 3 13.43 13.34 18.36
CA THR A 3 13.51 12.55 19.59
C THR A 3 13.36 11.05 19.33
N LYS A 4 13.68 10.22 20.33
CA LYS A 4 13.51 8.76 20.25
C LYS A 4 12.04 8.36 20.02
N THR A 5 11.12 9.05 20.68
CA THR A 5 9.67 8.80 20.59
C THR A 5 9.15 9.15 19.20
N GLU A 6 9.48 10.33 18.66
CA GLU A 6 9.09 10.71 17.31
C GLU A 6 9.62 9.72 16.27
N LYS A 7 10.89 9.30 16.38
CA LYS A 7 11.46 8.28 15.50
C LYS A 7 10.71 6.94 15.60
N ALA A 8 10.22 6.57 16.78
CA ALA A 8 9.44 5.34 16.94
C ALA A 8 8.07 5.44 16.27
N GLN A 9 7.39 6.57 16.41
CA GLN A 9 6.12 6.86 15.74
C GLN A 9 6.28 6.83 14.22
N LEU A 10 7.30 7.51 13.68
CA LEU A 10 7.57 7.52 12.24
C LEU A 10 7.97 6.14 11.70
N ARG A 11 8.64 5.28 12.49
CA ARG A 11 8.83 3.87 12.11
C ARG A 11 7.51 3.11 12.06
N GLY A 12 6.63 3.35 13.03
CA GLY A 12 5.27 2.80 13.04
C GLY A 12 4.50 3.18 11.77
N ASP A 13 4.65 4.41 11.30
CA ASP A 13 4.06 4.86 10.05
C ASP A 13 4.61 4.10 8.84
N ILE A 14 5.93 3.87 8.76
CA ILE A 14 6.51 3.03 7.71
C ILE A 14 5.85 1.65 7.71
N PHE A 15 5.71 0.99 8.86
CA PHE A 15 5.07 -0.33 8.91
C PHE A 15 3.62 -0.29 8.42
N ARG A 16 2.81 0.67 8.88
CA ARG A 16 1.43 0.82 8.38
C ARG A 16 1.37 1.11 6.89
N HIS A 17 2.35 1.85 6.36
CA HIS A 17 2.42 2.08 4.92
C HIS A 17 2.71 0.79 4.15
N LEU A 18 3.64 -0.03 4.64
CA LEU A 18 3.95 -1.34 4.05
C LEU A 18 2.75 -2.29 4.15
N ASP A 19 2.05 -2.28 5.28
CA ASP A 19 0.81 -3.04 5.48
C ASP A 19 -0.24 -2.63 4.45
N GLY A 20 -0.37 -1.33 4.17
CA GLY A 20 -1.29 -0.81 3.17
C GLY A 20 -1.07 -1.33 1.76
N ILE A 21 0.20 -1.50 1.36
CA ILE A 21 0.56 -2.00 0.02
C ILE A 21 0.01 -3.40 -0.22
N ALA A 22 -0.01 -4.24 0.82
CA ALA A 22 -0.57 -5.59 0.74
C ALA A 22 -2.08 -5.62 1.06
N THR A 23 -2.49 -4.91 2.12
CA THR A 23 -3.84 -4.97 2.68
C THR A 23 -4.86 -4.34 1.75
N ALA A 24 -4.59 -3.17 1.18
CA ALA A 24 -5.58 -2.46 0.36
C ALA A 24 -6.12 -3.30 -0.83
N PRO A 25 -5.26 -3.86 -1.71
CA PRO A 25 -5.75 -4.69 -2.83
C PRO A 25 -6.43 -5.97 -2.36
N VAL A 26 -5.92 -6.62 -1.31
CA VAL A 26 -6.51 -7.86 -0.75
C VAL A 26 -7.89 -7.59 -0.16
N ALA A 27 -7.99 -6.62 0.73
CA ALA A 27 -9.21 -6.28 1.45
C ALA A 27 -10.29 -5.75 0.50
N HIS A 28 -9.90 -4.92 -0.47
CA HIS A 28 -10.82 -4.45 -1.51
C HIS A 28 -11.36 -5.60 -2.36
N CYS A 29 -10.49 -6.53 -2.78
CA CYS A 29 -10.90 -7.70 -3.58
C CYS A 29 -11.91 -8.57 -2.82
N LEU A 30 -11.61 -8.93 -1.56
CA LEU A 30 -12.49 -9.72 -0.71
C LEU A 30 -13.83 -9.02 -0.41
N TYR A 31 -13.81 -7.69 -0.30
CA TYR A 31 -15.02 -6.89 -0.16
C TYR A 31 -15.87 -6.95 -1.43
N THR A 32 -15.30 -6.65 -2.59
CA THR A 32 -16.04 -6.62 -3.86
C THR A 32 -16.53 -7.99 -4.33
N SER A 33 -15.90 -9.08 -3.88
CA SER A 33 -16.33 -10.44 -4.20
C SER A 33 -17.44 -10.97 -3.28
N GLY A 34 -17.83 -10.22 -2.23
CA GLY A 34 -18.84 -10.61 -1.25
C GLY A 34 -18.35 -11.55 -0.16
N VAL A 35 -17.02 -11.80 -0.05
CA VAL A 35 -16.45 -12.64 1.00
C VAL A 35 -16.65 -12.00 2.38
N THR A 36 -16.47 -10.68 2.49
CA THR A 36 -16.68 -9.98 3.77
C THR A 36 -18.13 -10.05 4.23
N ASP A 37 -19.09 -9.95 3.31
CA ASP A 37 -20.52 -10.03 3.63
C ASP A 37 -20.89 -11.44 4.12
N PHE A 38 -20.35 -12.47 3.47
CA PHE A 38 -20.52 -13.86 3.90
C PHE A 38 -19.92 -14.11 5.29
N LEU A 39 -18.72 -13.59 5.58
CA LEU A 39 -18.12 -13.70 6.92
C LEU A 39 -19.02 -13.03 7.98
N LEU A 40 -19.58 -11.87 7.67
CA LEU A 40 -20.50 -11.17 8.58
C LEU A 40 -21.83 -11.89 8.77
N SER A 41 -22.33 -12.62 7.77
CA SER A 41 -23.57 -13.40 7.88
C SER A 41 -23.37 -14.69 8.68
N GLU A 42 -22.32 -15.46 8.36
CA GLU A 42 -22.07 -16.76 8.99
C GLU A 42 -21.45 -16.63 10.39
N LYS A 43 -20.79 -15.51 10.68
CA LYS A 43 -20.03 -15.22 11.92
C LYS A 43 -18.80 -16.11 12.16
N GLN A 44 -18.88 -17.40 11.84
CA GLN A 44 -17.79 -18.35 11.91
C GLN A 44 -17.85 -19.33 10.74
N THR A 45 -16.70 -19.64 10.14
CA THR A 45 -16.60 -20.59 9.02
C THR A 45 -15.20 -21.22 8.98
N THR A 46 -14.97 -22.15 8.05
CA THR A 46 -13.65 -22.72 7.77
C THR A 46 -13.11 -22.18 6.45
N LEU A 47 -11.79 -22.20 6.29
CA LEU A 47 -11.17 -21.91 5.00
C LEU A 47 -11.67 -22.85 3.90
N THR A 48 -11.90 -24.13 4.21
CA THR A 48 -12.42 -25.11 3.26
C THR A 48 -13.81 -24.73 2.77
N ASP A 49 -14.74 -24.40 3.66
CA ASP A 49 -16.11 -24.00 3.30
C ASP A 49 -16.13 -22.71 2.49
N LEU A 50 -15.36 -21.71 2.93
CA LEU A 50 -15.25 -20.43 2.23
C LEU A 50 -14.66 -20.62 0.83
N THR A 51 -13.59 -21.42 0.70
CA THR A 51 -12.97 -21.73 -0.59
C THR A 51 -13.95 -22.43 -1.52
N ALA A 52 -14.70 -23.42 -1.03
CA ALA A 52 -15.70 -24.15 -1.80
C ALA A 52 -16.85 -23.21 -2.26
N ARG A 53 -17.34 -22.35 -1.37
CA ARG A 53 -18.44 -21.41 -1.62
C ARG A 53 -18.11 -20.41 -2.72
N PHE A 54 -16.92 -19.83 -2.67
CA PHE A 54 -16.46 -18.80 -3.62
C PHE A 54 -15.68 -19.37 -4.80
N LYS A 55 -15.53 -20.69 -4.89
CA LYS A 55 -14.70 -21.39 -5.90
C LYS A 55 -13.28 -20.80 -5.97
N GLY A 56 -12.73 -20.47 -4.82
CA GLY A 56 -11.44 -19.81 -4.70
C GLY A 56 -10.25 -20.75 -4.75
N ASN A 57 -9.06 -20.20 -4.95
CA ASN A 57 -7.80 -20.91 -4.81
C ASN A 57 -7.38 -20.95 -3.34
N ARG A 58 -7.55 -22.10 -2.68
CA ARG A 58 -7.38 -22.29 -1.21
C ARG A 58 -6.12 -21.62 -0.66
N GLY A 59 -4.97 -21.83 -1.31
CA GLY A 59 -3.68 -21.31 -0.84
C GLY A 59 -3.62 -19.78 -0.83
N TYR A 60 -4.03 -19.13 -1.92
CA TYR A 60 -4.01 -17.66 -1.99
C TYR A 60 -5.09 -17.05 -1.11
N LEU A 61 -6.29 -17.65 -1.08
CA LEU A 61 -7.38 -17.15 -0.25
C LEU A 61 -7.03 -17.24 1.25
N ASN A 62 -6.32 -18.29 1.67
CA ASN A 62 -5.76 -18.40 3.01
C ASN A 62 -4.85 -17.21 3.36
N VAL A 63 -3.92 -16.86 2.45
CA VAL A 63 -3.03 -15.71 2.65
C VAL A 63 -3.83 -14.41 2.73
N GLY A 64 -4.81 -14.22 1.85
CA GLY A 64 -5.66 -13.03 1.85
C GLY A 64 -6.44 -12.85 3.16
N LEU A 65 -7.03 -13.93 3.68
CA LEU A 65 -7.76 -13.91 4.95
C LEU A 65 -6.82 -13.70 6.15
N ARG A 66 -5.62 -14.29 6.10
CA ARG A 66 -4.58 -14.05 7.11
C ARG A 66 -4.10 -12.59 7.10
N VAL A 67 -4.10 -11.91 5.96
CA VAL A 67 -3.82 -10.46 5.90
C VAL A 67 -4.88 -9.68 6.68
N LEU A 68 -6.17 -9.94 6.50
CA LEU A 68 -7.23 -9.29 7.29
C LEU A 68 -7.09 -9.57 8.79
N ALA A 69 -6.75 -10.81 9.14
CA ALA A 69 -6.52 -11.19 10.54
C ALA A 69 -5.30 -10.49 11.14
N SER A 70 -4.22 -10.31 10.37
CA SER A 70 -3.03 -9.58 10.81
C SER A 70 -3.30 -8.10 11.05
N GLN A 71 -4.32 -7.54 10.39
CA GLN A 71 -4.83 -6.19 10.66
C GLN A 71 -5.78 -6.11 11.86
N GLY A 72 -6.11 -7.26 12.46
CA GLY A 72 -7.05 -7.38 13.58
C GLY A 72 -8.52 -7.33 13.17
N TRP A 73 -8.83 -7.47 11.89
CA TRP A 73 -10.20 -7.35 11.36
C TRP A 73 -10.94 -8.70 11.31
N LEU A 74 -10.25 -9.80 11.60
CA LEU A 74 -10.79 -11.16 11.59
C LEU A 74 -9.99 -12.01 12.59
N ASP A 75 -10.65 -12.93 13.28
CA ASP A 75 -9.95 -13.92 14.08
C ASP A 75 -9.60 -15.13 13.21
N TYR A 76 -8.38 -15.64 13.35
CA TYR A 76 -7.81 -16.70 12.52
C TYR A 76 -7.14 -17.74 13.42
N GLU A 77 -7.67 -18.96 13.42
CA GLU A 77 -7.18 -20.06 14.24
C GLU A 77 -6.75 -21.24 13.35
N VAL A 78 -5.59 -21.83 13.66
CA VAL A 78 -5.05 -22.99 12.94
C VAL A 78 -5.19 -24.23 13.81
N ASP A 79 -5.94 -25.21 13.32
CA ASP A 79 -6.02 -26.54 13.91
C ASP A 79 -5.12 -27.49 13.11
N ASN A 80 -3.94 -27.82 13.65
CA ASN A 80 -2.98 -28.70 12.99
C ASN A 80 -3.41 -30.18 13.02
N GLU A 81 -4.25 -30.59 13.97
CA GLU A 81 -4.73 -31.97 14.06
C GLU A 81 -5.76 -32.24 12.96
N LYS A 82 -6.67 -31.28 12.75
CA LYS A 82 -7.67 -31.35 11.67
C LYS A 82 -7.16 -30.83 10.33
N ASN A 83 -5.97 -30.22 10.30
CA ASN A 83 -5.39 -29.54 9.14
C ASN A 83 -6.37 -28.53 8.52
N GLU A 84 -6.97 -27.71 9.37
CA GLU A 84 -8.00 -26.75 9.01
C GLU A 84 -7.73 -25.36 9.61
N VAL A 85 -8.25 -24.34 8.92
CA VAL A 85 -8.22 -22.96 9.39
C VAL A 85 -9.64 -22.51 9.70
N PHE A 86 -9.86 -22.03 10.92
CA PHE A 86 -11.11 -21.45 11.38
C PHE A 86 -11.04 -19.93 11.34
N LEU A 87 -12.13 -19.33 10.89
CA LEU A 87 -12.27 -17.89 10.70
C LEU A 87 -13.51 -17.44 11.45
N SER A 88 -13.40 -16.39 12.28
CA SER A 88 -14.54 -15.78 12.92
C SER A 88 -14.47 -14.27 12.91
N VAL A 89 -15.62 -13.63 12.79
CA VAL A 89 -15.72 -12.17 12.93
C VAL A 89 -15.56 -11.76 14.39
N ASN A 90 -15.03 -10.56 14.59
CA ASN A 90 -14.81 -9.98 15.90
C ASN A 90 -15.41 -8.57 15.98
N ALA A 91 -15.17 -7.86 17.09
CA ALA A 91 -15.72 -6.53 17.34
C ALA A 91 -15.33 -5.47 16.28
N LYS A 92 -14.26 -5.69 15.50
CA LYS A 92 -13.78 -4.77 14.46
C LYS A 92 -14.27 -5.13 13.06
N SER A 93 -14.68 -6.37 12.81
CA SER A 93 -14.91 -6.89 11.46
C SER A 93 -15.91 -6.08 10.66
N GLU A 94 -17.10 -5.81 11.21
CA GLU A 94 -18.16 -5.08 10.48
C GLU A 94 -17.71 -3.69 10.05
N VAL A 95 -17.13 -2.93 10.98
CA VAL A 95 -16.64 -1.58 10.74
C VAL A 95 -15.49 -1.62 9.72
N ALA A 96 -14.48 -2.46 9.93
CA ALA A 96 -13.34 -2.58 9.04
C ALA A 96 -13.73 -2.99 7.61
N PHE A 97 -14.61 -3.98 7.47
CA PHE A 97 -15.06 -4.45 6.16
C PHE A 97 -15.84 -3.38 5.41
N SER A 98 -16.64 -2.57 6.11
CA SER A 98 -17.35 -1.44 5.49
C SER A 98 -16.38 -0.39 4.90
N TYR A 99 -15.19 -0.25 5.49
CA TYR A 99 -14.17 0.70 5.05
C TYR A 99 -13.28 0.17 3.92
N CYS A 100 -13.31 -1.13 3.60
CA CYS A 100 -12.61 -1.70 2.45
C CYS A 100 -13.00 -1.06 1.10
N ARG A 101 -14.20 -0.44 1.02
CA ARG A 101 -14.64 0.31 -0.16
C ARG A 101 -13.78 1.53 -0.47
N TYR A 102 -13.14 2.14 0.54
CA TYR A 102 -12.30 3.33 0.38
C TYR A 102 -10.93 3.00 -0.22
N TYR A 103 -10.60 1.73 -0.43
CA TYR A 103 -9.40 1.33 -1.18
C TYR A 103 -9.61 1.32 -2.70
N LYS A 104 -10.83 1.57 -3.20
CA LYS A 104 -11.16 1.40 -4.61
C LYS A 104 -10.23 2.19 -5.55
N ASP A 105 -10.09 3.47 -5.30
CA ASP A 105 -9.35 4.42 -6.12
C ASP A 105 -7.84 4.13 -6.15
N ILE A 106 -7.22 3.83 -5.01
CA ILE A 106 -5.80 3.44 -4.95
C ILE A 106 -5.53 2.08 -5.59
N VAL A 107 -6.46 1.12 -5.49
CA VAL A 107 -6.34 -0.20 -6.14
C VAL A 107 -6.50 -0.04 -7.65
N GLU A 108 -7.43 0.78 -8.11
CA GLU A 108 -7.56 1.09 -9.54
C GLU A 108 -6.36 1.89 -10.06
N LEU A 109 -5.82 2.84 -9.30
CA LEU A 109 -4.58 3.54 -9.65
C LEU A 109 -3.44 2.53 -9.83
N GLN A 110 -3.33 1.56 -8.92
CA GLN A 110 -2.32 0.51 -9.03
C GLN A 110 -2.50 -0.29 -10.34
N LYS A 111 -3.73 -0.71 -10.67
CA LYS A 111 -4.06 -1.43 -11.91
C LYS A 111 -3.70 -0.61 -13.16
N ILE A 112 -4.11 0.66 -13.22
CA ILE A 112 -3.83 1.57 -14.35
C ILE A 112 -2.33 1.79 -14.50
N SER A 113 -1.64 2.10 -13.40
CA SER A 113 -0.18 2.30 -13.41
C SER A 113 0.61 1.09 -13.90
N GLY A 114 0.01 -0.11 -13.86
CA GLY A 114 0.63 -1.33 -14.40
C GLY A 114 0.63 -1.43 -15.93
N GLN A 115 -0.14 -0.59 -16.61
CA GLN A 115 -0.22 -0.53 -18.08
C GLN A 115 0.86 0.39 -18.68
N PHE A 116 1.56 1.12 -17.83
CA PHE A 116 2.54 2.13 -18.19
C PHE A 116 3.98 1.68 -17.87
N HIS A 117 4.96 2.36 -18.46
CA HIS A 117 6.36 2.05 -18.21
C HIS A 117 6.74 2.42 -16.77
N ARG A 118 7.21 1.45 -15.98
CA ARG A 118 7.43 1.57 -14.53
C ARG A 118 8.41 2.67 -14.10
N ARG A 119 9.27 3.12 -15.02
CA ARG A 119 10.30 4.15 -14.79
C ARG A 119 9.98 5.50 -15.44
N LYS A 120 8.89 5.59 -16.19
CA LYS A 120 8.50 6.85 -16.84
C LYS A 120 7.38 7.49 -16.06
N PHE A 121 7.44 8.80 -15.98
CA PHE A 121 6.37 9.61 -15.45
C PHE A 121 5.33 9.79 -16.55
N GLU A 122 4.20 9.11 -16.40
CA GLU A 122 3.14 9.10 -17.40
C GLU A 122 1.95 9.94 -16.91
N ARG A 123 1.41 10.78 -17.79
CA ARG A 123 0.42 11.80 -17.42
C ARG A 123 -0.89 11.22 -16.89
N GLU A 124 -1.39 10.15 -17.49
CA GLU A 124 -2.67 9.53 -17.11
C GLU A 124 -2.67 8.94 -15.69
N PRO A 125 -1.75 8.03 -15.32
CA PRO A 125 -1.70 7.53 -13.94
C PRO A 125 -1.40 8.67 -12.95
N PHE A 126 -0.63 9.68 -13.37
CA PHE A 126 -0.37 10.84 -12.52
C PHE A 126 -1.62 11.69 -12.26
N GLN A 127 -2.46 11.93 -13.27
CA GLN A 127 -3.72 12.67 -13.08
C GLN A 127 -4.64 11.96 -12.09
N LYS A 128 -4.72 10.63 -12.16
CA LYS A 128 -5.46 9.84 -11.17
C LYS A 128 -4.83 9.95 -9.78
N LEU A 129 -3.51 9.84 -9.67
CA LEU A 129 -2.80 10.02 -8.41
C LEU A 129 -3.06 11.42 -7.80
N ALA A 130 -3.02 12.48 -8.61
CA ALA A 130 -3.25 13.85 -8.17
C ALA A 130 -4.68 14.07 -7.67
N ALA A 131 -5.69 13.48 -8.32
CA ALA A 131 -7.07 13.51 -7.81
C ALA A 131 -7.16 12.85 -6.43
N ILE A 132 -6.51 11.69 -6.28
CA ILE A 132 -6.48 10.94 -5.01
C ILE A 132 -5.74 11.71 -3.90
N PHE A 133 -4.73 12.53 -4.24
CA PHE A 133 -4.11 13.43 -3.27
C PHE A 133 -5.09 14.44 -2.69
N GLU A 134 -5.98 15.00 -3.50
CA GLU A 134 -7.03 15.91 -3.01
C GLU A 134 -8.01 15.18 -2.10
N ASP A 135 -8.44 13.96 -2.49
CA ASP A 135 -9.29 13.13 -1.65
C ASP A 135 -8.61 12.81 -0.30
N TYR A 136 -7.31 12.50 -0.30
CA TYR A 136 -6.53 12.29 0.91
C TYR A 136 -6.49 13.51 1.82
N LYS A 137 -6.19 14.68 1.25
CA LYS A 137 -6.13 15.95 2.00
C LYS A 137 -7.48 16.31 2.64
N ASN A 138 -8.57 15.92 2.00
CA ASN A 138 -9.93 16.12 2.50
C ASN A 138 -10.43 14.96 3.40
N GLY A 139 -9.54 14.04 3.80
CA GLY A 139 -9.87 12.93 4.68
C GLY A 139 -10.78 11.89 4.03
N TYR A 140 -10.66 11.64 2.72
CA TYR A 140 -11.37 10.62 1.94
C TYR A 140 -12.91 10.62 2.08
N ALA A 141 -13.49 11.72 2.54
CA ALA A 141 -14.89 11.80 2.93
C ALA A 141 -15.31 10.68 3.91
N PHE A 142 -14.41 10.29 4.83
CA PHE A 142 -14.78 9.45 5.96
C PHE A 142 -15.88 10.16 6.80
N PRO A 143 -16.93 9.44 7.24
CA PRO A 143 -17.86 10.00 8.20
C PRO A 143 -17.15 10.27 9.54
N ALA A 144 -17.69 11.17 10.36
CA ALA A 144 -17.20 11.32 11.71
C ALA A 144 -17.32 9.97 12.46
N PRO A 145 -16.25 9.49 13.13
CA PRO A 145 -16.30 8.20 13.80
C PRO A 145 -17.29 8.24 14.96
N ALA A 146 -18.10 7.20 15.13
CA ALA A 146 -19.08 7.12 16.20
C ALA A 146 -18.45 6.80 17.56
N ASN A 147 -17.26 6.20 17.58
CA ASN A 147 -16.51 5.81 18.78
C ASN A 147 -15.01 5.63 18.49
N ASP A 148 -14.22 5.39 19.54
CA ASP A 148 -12.76 5.23 19.44
C ASP A 148 -12.34 4.05 18.56
N LEU A 149 -13.09 2.93 18.58
CA LEU A 149 -12.80 1.77 17.73
C LEU A 149 -12.92 2.12 16.25
N GLU A 150 -13.97 2.87 15.89
CA GLU A 150 -14.15 3.33 14.52
C GLU A 150 -13.07 4.36 14.12
N ALA A 151 -12.72 5.28 15.03
CA ALA A 151 -11.65 6.23 14.79
C ALA A 151 -10.30 5.54 14.52
N ASP A 152 -9.97 4.49 15.28
CA ASP A 152 -8.76 3.70 15.10
C ASP A 152 -8.74 2.98 13.75
N ILE A 153 -9.87 2.40 13.33
CA ILE A 153 -9.99 1.72 12.03
C ILE A 153 -9.88 2.73 10.88
N GLN A 154 -10.56 3.87 10.97
CA GLN A 154 -10.44 4.93 9.96
C GLN A 154 -8.99 5.40 9.83
N HIS A 155 -8.29 5.61 10.96
CA HIS A 155 -6.88 5.98 10.95
C HIS A 155 -6.00 4.89 10.32
N GLN A 156 -6.24 3.62 10.65
CA GLN A 156 -5.53 2.49 10.05
C GLN A 156 -5.72 2.46 8.52
N VAL A 157 -6.97 2.61 8.04
CA VAL A 157 -7.29 2.63 6.62
C VAL A 157 -6.65 3.82 5.90
N LEU A 158 -6.66 5.01 6.52
CA LEU A 158 -5.97 6.19 5.98
C LEU A 158 -4.45 5.97 5.87
N LYS A 159 -3.81 5.33 6.87
CA LYS A 159 -2.37 5.04 6.76
C LYS A 159 -2.05 3.97 5.72
N HIS A 160 -2.97 3.03 5.48
CA HIS A 160 -2.83 2.10 4.37
C HIS A 160 -2.87 2.82 3.01
N ILE A 161 -3.81 3.75 2.86
CA ILE A 161 -3.93 4.61 1.68
C ILE A 161 -2.67 5.48 1.53
N GLU A 162 -2.22 6.16 2.59
CA GLU A 162 -0.99 6.98 2.58
C GLU A 162 0.19 6.15 2.07
N GLY A 163 0.33 4.91 2.54
CA GLY A 163 1.37 3.99 2.10
C GLY A 163 1.37 3.68 0.61
N MET A 164 0.18 3.51 0.02
CA MET A 164 0.02 3.28 -1.41
C MET A 164 0.31 4.54 -2.25
N LEU A 165 0.11 5.73 -1.68
CA LEU A 165 0.43 7.01 -2.32
C LEU A 165 1.93 7.35 -2.23
N VAL A 166 2.54 7.14 -1.07
CA VAL A 166 3.93 7.55 -0.82
C VAL A 166 4.94 6.45 -1.12
N GLY A 167 4.60 5.17 -0.92
CA GLY A 167 5.54 4.05 -1.03
C GLY A 167 6.18 3.94 -2.42
N PRO A 168 5.39 3.75 -3.50
CA PRO A 168 5.91 3.69 -4.87
C PRO A 168 6.73 4.93 -5.25
N THR A 169 6.22 6.10 -4.90
CA THR A 169 6.86 7.40 -5.17
C THR A 169 8.20 7.53 -4.44
N THR A 170 8.25 7.17 -3.17
CA THR A 170 9.47 7.23 -2.33
C THR A 170 10.54 6.30 -2.88
N VAL A 171 10.17 5.08 -3.31
CA VAL A 171 11.10 4.15 -3.94
C VAL A 171 11.60 4.68 -5.27
N ALA A 172 10.72 5.21 -6.12
CA ALA A 172 11.11 5.80 -7.40
C ALA A 172 12.12 6.93 -7.24
N LEU A 173 11.86 7.88 -6.31
CA LEU A 173 12.78 8.99 -6.00
C LEU A 173 14.08 8.54 -5.33
N GLY A 174 14.02 7.49 -4.51
CA GLY A 174 15.20 6.90 -3.90
C GLY A 174 16.11 6.24 -4.94
N MET A 175 15.54 5.44 -5.84
CA MET A 175 16.26 4.76 -6.91
C MET A 175 16.84 5.72 -7.95
N SER A 176 16.17 6.84 -8.22
CA SER A 176 16.67 7.86 -9.16
C SER A 176 17.82 8.71 -8.58
N GLY A 177 18.17 8.53 -7.30
CA GLY A 177 19.18 9.34 -6.62
C GLY A 177 18.71 10.74 -6.22
N MET A 178 17.43 11.07 -6.40
CA MET A 178 16.86 12.40 -6.11
C MET A 178 17.13 12.80 -4.66
N PHE A 179 16.77 11.92 -3.72
CA PHE A 179 16.94 12.20 -2.30
C PHE A 179 18.41 12.44 -1.94
N HIS A 180 19.33 11.65 -2.51
CA HIS A 180 20.77 11.82 -2.28
C HIS A 180 21.30 13.16 -2.81
N LYS A 181 20.85 13.58 -4.00
CA LYS A 181 21.20 14.88 -4.58
C LYS A 181 20.79 16.02 -3.64
N TYR A 182 19.55 15.98 -3.15
CA TYR A 182 18.96 17.10 -2.39
C TYR A 182 19.14 17.01 -0.88
N PHE A 183 19.66 15.92 -0.32
CA PHE A 183 20.01 15.85 1.11
C PHE A 183 21.06 16.89 1.52
N MET A 184 21.92 17.28 0.58
CA MET A 184 23.00 18.24 0.81
C MET A 184 22.62 19.67 0.41
N GLU A 185 21.47 19.86 -0.23
CA GLU A 185 21.02 21.15 -0.73
C GLU A 185 20.11 21.87 0.28
N ALA A 186 20.21 23.21 0.33
CA ALA A 186 19.39 24.03 1.21
C ALA A 186 17.92 24.08 0.74
N SER A 187 17.69 24.02 -0.57
CA SER A 187 16.36 23.91 -1.20
C SER A 187 16.51 23.64 -2.70
N PHE A 188 15.47 23.11 -3.35
CA PHE A 188 15.47 22.84 -4.80
C PHE A 188 14.15 23.25 -5.46
N LYS A 189 14.16 23.47 -6.78
CA LYS A 189 12.96 23.68 -7.60
C LYS A 189 12.52 22.42 -8.36
N PRO A 190 11.23 22.28 -8.71
CA PRO A 190 10.74 21.12 -9.47
C PRO A 190 11.43 20.92 -10.83
N GLU A 191 11.72 22.02 -11.56
CA GLU A 191 12.32 21.99 -12.90
C GLU A 191 13.75 21.44 -12.90
N GLU A 192 14.41 21.42 -11.74
CA GLU A 192 15.79 20.90 -11.60
C GLU A 192 15.86 19.37 -11.61
N PHE A 193 14.70 18.71 -11.51
CA PHE A 193 14.61 17.26 -11.39
C PHE A 193 13.76 16.59 -12.46
N HIS A 194 12.69 17.24 -12.94
CA HIS A 194 11.76 16.61 -13.87
C HIS A 194 11.33 17.55 -15.00
N GLU A 195 11.23 17.03 -16.22
CA GLU A 195 10.82 17.79 -17.41
C GLU A 195 9.36 18.26 -17.32
N ASP A 196 8.49 17.44 -16.73
CA ASP A 196 7.13 17.84 -16.34
C ASP A 196 7.13 18.40 -14.90
N ALA A 197 7.56 19.66 -14.79
CA ALA A 197 7.70 20.35 -13.51
C ALA A 197 6.36 20.59 -12.81
N GLU A 198 5.28 20.84 -13.55
CA GLU A 198 3.94 21.09 -12.97
C GLU A 198 3.42 19.86 -12.23
N SER A 199 3.50 18.70 -12.88
CA SER A 199 3.09 17.44 -12.27
C SER A 199 3.98 17.08 -11.08
N PHE A 200 5.29 17.29 -11.20
CA PHE A 200 6.21 17.04 -10.10
C PHE A 200 5.96 17.99 -8.91
N GLU A 201 5.59 19.24 -9.16
CA GLU A 201 5.22 20.21 -8.12
C GLU A 201 4.03 19.71 -7.29
N ARG A 202 2.98 19.18 -7.93
CA ARG A 202 1.81 18.62 -7.22
C ARG A 202 2.16 17.44 -6.30
N LEU A 203 3.12 16.61 -6.73
CA LEU A 203 3.65 15.52 -5.91
C LEU A 203 4.44 16.05 -4.71
N LEU A 204 5.28 17.07 -4.91
CA LEU A 204 6.00 17.73 -3.83
C LEU A 204 5.04 18.44 -2.86
N ASP A 205 3.97 19.07 -3.36
CA ASP A 205 2.93 19.70 -2.54
C ASP A 205 2.18 18.68 -1.68
N PHE A 206 1.96 17.46 -2.19
CA PHE A 206 1.44 16.37 -1.36
C PHE A 206 2.42 16.00 -0.24
N PHE A 207 3.72 15.95 -0.52
CA PHE A 207 4.73 15.74 0.51
C PHE A 207 4.85 16.93 1.48
N VAL A 208 4.59 18.17 1.06
CA VAL A 208 4.46 19.32 1.96
C VAL A 208 3.28 19.13 2.90
N PHE A 209 2.12 18.70 2.39
CA PHE A 209 0.96 18.38 3.22
C PHE A 209 1.27 17.31 4.27
N LEU A 210 2.02 16.27 3.90
CA LEU A 210 2.48 15.25 4.84
C LEU A 210 3.60 15.72 5.78
N GLY A 211 4.11 16.94 5.60
CA GLY A 211 5.18 17.54 6.38
C GLY A 211 6.57 16.97 6.10
N TRP A 212 6.80 16.40 4.91
CA TRP A 212 8.11 15.92 4.47
C TRP A 212 8.96 17.07 3.88
N PHE A 213 8.33 18.06 3.27
CA PHE A 213 8.97 19.28 2.79
C PHE A 213 8.34 20.54 3.36
N ASP A 214 9.15 21.60 3.50
CA ASP A 214 8.69 22.99 3.54
C ASP A 214 8.72 23.54 2.11
N LYS A 215 7.71 24.34 1.73
CA LYS A 215 7.69 25.12 0.47
C LYS A 215 7.80 26.61 0.76
N LYS A 216 8.78 27.29 0.14
CA LYS A 216 8.94 28.76 0.24
C LYS A 216 9.39 29.31 -1.10
N ASN A 217 8.71 30.33 -1.61
CA ASN A 217 9.06 31.01 -2.87
C ASN A 217 9.29 30.03 -4.06
N GLY A 218 8.48 28.97 -4.14
CA GLY A 218 8.58 27.94 -5.18
C GLY A 218 9.73 26.95 -5.02
N THR A 219 10.49 27.01 -3.91
CA THR A 219 11.52 26.01 -3.59
C THR A 219 11.09 25.11 -2.44
N TYR A 220 11.61 23.89 -2.45
CA TYR A 220 11.31 22.83 -1.49
C TYR A 220 12.54 22.51 -0.65
N ARG A 221 12.34 22.27 0.64
CA ARG A 221 13.40 21.85 1.56
C ARG A 221 12.90 20.75 2.46
N PHE A 222 13.71 19.73 2.69
CA PHE A 222 13.33 18.66 3.62
C PHE A 222 13.10 19.18 5.04
N THR A 223 12.05 18.67 5.67
CA THR A 223 11.91 18.72 7.13
C THR A 223 12.69 17.58 7.77
N GLU A 224 12.82 17.56 9.10
CA GLU A 224 13.41 16.42 9.80
C GLU A 224 12.60 15.12 9.60
N LYS A 225 11.27 15.24 9.50
CA LYS A 225 10.37 14.13 9.17
C LYS A 225 10.61 13.62 7.74
N GLY A 226 10.74 14.52 6.77
CA GLY A 226 11.04 14.15 5.38
C GLY A 226 12.39 13.46 5.23
N LEU A 227 13.44 13.99 5.86
CA LEU A 227 14.76 13.34 5.91
C LEU A 227 14.68 11.94 6.53
N PHE A 228 13.86 11.77 7.56
CA PHE A 228 13.68 10.48 8.21
C PHE A 228 13.14 9.40 7.25
N PHE A 229 12.11 9.74 6.46
CA PHE A 229 11.52 8.82 5.48
C PHE A 229 12.39 8.63 4.26
N ALA A 230 12.95 9.70 3.70
CA ALA A 230 13.80 9.64 2.51
C ALA A 230 15.05 8.77 2.73
N ARG A 231 15.68 8.85 3.91
CA ARG A 231 16.80 7.96 4.30
C ARG A 231 16.39 6.49 4.46
N ARG A 232 15.10 6.20 4.52
CA ARG A 232 14.50 4.86 4.65
C ARG A 232 13.70 4.47 3.41
N ALA A 233 13.93 5.13 2.28
CA ALA A 233 13.25 4.80 1.03
C ALA A 233 13.41 3.32 0.65
N SER A 234 14.59 2.74 0.91
CA SER A 234 14.87 1.32 0.67
C SER A 234 13.97 0.37 1.48
N ALA A 235 13.51 0.77 2.67
CA ALA A 235 12.61 -0.03 3.49
C ALA A 235 11.26 -0.31 2.80
N TYR A 236 10.86 0.53 1.84
CA TYR A 236 9.69 0.31 1.00
C TYR A 236 9.96 -0.60 -0.19
N GLY A 237 11.22 -0.71 -0.64
CA GLY A 237 11.58 -1.29 -1.94
C GLY A 237 11.13 -2.73 -2.10
N VAL A 238 11.30 -3.57 -1.07
CA VAL A 238 10.88 -4.99 -1.15
C VAL A 238 9.37 -5.09 -1.31
N THR A 239 8.57 -4.45 -0.46
CA THR A 239 7.10 -4.55 -0.52
C THR A 239 6.54 -3.93 -1.80
N VAL A 240 7.03 -2.75 -2.20
CA VAL A 240 6.62 -2.08 -3.45
C VAL A 240 6.96 -2.93 -4.66
N SER A 241 8.06 -3.69 -4.64
CA SER A 241 8.43 -4.56 -5.76
C SER A 241 7.40 -5.64 -6.07
N TYR A 242 6.53 -6.01 -5.12
CA TYR A 242 5.46 -7.01 -5.28
C TYR A 242 4.10 -6.42 -5.69
N ILE A 243 4.03 -5.12 -5.97
CA ILE A 243 2.84 -4.50 -6.59
C ILE A 243 2.34 -5.26 -7.83
N PRO A 244 3.19 -5.81 -8.73
CA PRO A 244 2.72 -6.64 -9.83
C PRO A 244 1.89 -7.86 -9.37
N THR A 245 2.29 -8.56 -8.31
CA THR A 245 1.47 -9.62 -7.68
C THR A 245 0.16 -9.07 -7.15
N PHE A 246 0.19 -7.97 -6.40
CA PHE A 246 -1.00 -7.41 -5.77
C PHE A 246 -2.05 -6.92 -6.78
N ARG A 247 -1.65 -6.50 -7.97
CA ARG A 247 -2.59 -6.18 -9.07
C ARG A 247 -3.41 -7.37 -9.54
N ARG A 248 -2.93 -8.60 -9.30
CA ARG A 248 -3.54 -9.85 -9.75
C ARG A 248 -4.27 -10.60 -8.64
N VAL A 249 -4.48 -10.01 -7.45
CA VAL A 249 -5.13 -10.70 -6.31
C VAL A 249 -6.46 -11.34 -6.67
N GLU A 250 -7.24 -10.73 -7.55
CA GLU A 250 -8.51 -11.28 -8.03
C GLU A 250 -8.32 -12.57 -8.83
N ASP A 251 -7.35 -12.59 -9.77
CA ASP A 251 -6.97 -13.82 -10.49
C ASP A 251 -6.42 -14.87 -9.53
N LEU A 252 -5.59 -14.46 -8.57
CA LEU A 252 -4.98 -15.36 -7.60
C LEU A 252 -6.02 -15.96 -6.65
N PHE A 253 -7.05 -15.20 -6.23
CA PHE A 253 -8.09 -15.67 -5.32
C PHE A 253 -9.17 -16.49 -6.04
N PHE A 254 -9.63 -16.06 -7.22
CA PHE A 254 -10.84 -16.61 -7.84
C PHE A 254 -10.68 -16.97 -9.33
N GLY A 255 -9.55 -16.64 -9.93
CA GLY A 255 -9.25 -16.90 -11.34
C GLY A 255 -8.10 -17.90 -11.52
N ASN A 256 -7.22 -17.61 -12.47
CA ASN A 256 -6.06 -18.45 -12.77
C ASN A 256 -4.91 -18.21 -11.75
N PRO A 257 -4.62 -19.16 -10.83
CA PRO A 257 -3.54 -19.03 -9.85
C PRO A 257 -2.14 -19.04 -10.48
N GLU A 258 -2.03 -19.46 -11.74
CA GLU A 258 -0.78 -19.59 -12.49
C GLU A 258 -0.46 -18.36 -13.35
N ILE A 259 -1.30 -17.33 -13.33
CA ILE A 259 -1.20 -16.19 -14.25
C ILE A 259 0.13 -15.42 -14.18
N LEU A 260 0.83 -15.54 -13.06
CA LEU A 260 2.13 -14.91 -12.81
C LEU A 260 3.32 -15.82 -13.11
N TRP A 261 3.07 -17.10 -13.38
CA TRP A 261 4.09 -18.15 -13.54
C TRP A 261 4.16 -18.68 -14.97
N GLN A 262 3.14 -18.42 -15.79
CA GLN A 262 3.07 -18.80 -17.21
C GLN A 262 3.90 -17.85 -18.10
N VAL A 263 5.22 -17.85 -17.90
CA VAL A 263 6.19 -17.09 -18.71
C VAL A 263 7.15 -18.02 -19.47
N PRO A 264 7.64 -17.62 -20.66
CA PRO A 264 8.62 -18.42 -21.39
C PRO A 264 9.90 -18.66 -20.58
N PRO A 265 10.61 -19.79 -20.78
CA PRO A 265 11.92 -20.00 -20.17
C PRO A 265 12.88 -18.83 -20.48
N GLY A 266 13.47 -18.27 -19.43
CA GLY A 266 14.40 -17.12 -19.54
C GLY A 266 13.73 -15.75 -19.64
N ALA A 267 12.39 -15.67 -19.65
CA ALA A 267 11.70 -14.39 -19.55
C ALA A 267 11.82 -13.78 -18.13
N PRO A 268 11.82 -12.44 -18.00
CA PRO A 268 11.81 -11.79 -16.69
C PRO A 268 10.59 -12.19 -15.85
N GLU A 269 10.78 -12.18 -14.53
CA GLU A 269 9.69 -12.41 -13.58
C GLU A 269 8.64 -11.30 -13.68
N ILE A 270 7.37 -11.69 -13.77
CA ILE A 270 6.25 -10.73 -13.89
C ILE A 270 5.54 -10.47 -12.55
N HIS A 271 5.76 -11.33 -11.54
CA HIS A 271 5.18 -11.19 -10.20
C HIS A 271 5.90 -10.13 -9.35
N VAL A 272 7.14 -9.79 -9.70
CA VAL A 272 7.97 -8.87 -8.93
C VAL A 272 8.80 -7.96 -9.85
N ASP A 273 9.01 -6.72 -9.43
CA ASP A 273 10.05 -5.87 -10.01
C ASP A 273 11.40 -6.27 -9.42
N ARG A 274 12.12 -7.19 -10.09
CA ARG A 274 13.33 -7.80 -9.54
C ARG A 274 14.44 -6.77 -9.25
N GLU A 275 14.59 -5.77 -10.11
CA GLU A 275 15.59 -4.71 -9.90
C GLU A 275 15.28 -3.91 -8.62
N MET A 276 14.02 -3.48 -8.47
CA MET A 276 13.57 -2.78 -7.26
C MET A 276 13.69 -3.66 -6.00
N ASN A 277 13.40 -4.95 -6.13
CA ASN A 277 13.50 -5.91 -5.03
C ASN A 277 14.95 -6.04 -4.53
N VAL A 278 15.91 -6.15 -5.46
CA VAL A 278 17.35 -6.20 -5.15
C VAL A 278 17.81 -4.87 -4.52
N TRP A 279 17.37 -3.73 -5.06
CA TRP A 279 17.68 -2.42 -4.49
C TRP A 279 17.14 -2.26 -3.07
N GLY A 280 15.88 -2.63 -2.85
CA GLY A 280 15.23 -2.56 -1.54
C GLY A 280 15.88 -3.47 -0.50
N SER A 281 16.16 -4.72 -0.87
CA SER A 281 16.82 -5.69 0.03
C SER A 281 18.26 -5.29 0.37
N GLY A 282 19.05 -4.83 -0.60
CA GLY A 282 20.39 -4.32 -0.35
C GLY A 282 20.41 -3.12 0.61
N GLY A 283 19.43 -2.23 0.49
CA GLY A 283 19.26 -1.12 1.43
C GLY A 283 18.75 -1.52 2.81
N ALA A 284 17.93 -2.57 2.91
CA ALA A 284 17.43 -3.07 4.20
C ALA A 284 18.52 -3.80 5.01
N HIS A 285 19.43 -4.50 4.34
CA HIS A 285 20.55 -5.19 4.98
C HIS A 285 21.69 -4.26 5.45
N SER A 286 21.69 -3.00 5.04
CA SER A 286 22.73 -2.00 5.37
C SER A 286 22.33 -0.99 6.44
N THR A 287 21.11 -1.11 6.99
CA THR A 287 20.51 -0.23 8.02
C THR A 287 20.27 -0.95 9.32
#